data_AF-A0A853JBD4-F1
#
_entry.id   AF-A0A853JBD4-F1
#
_cell.length_a   1.000
_cell.length_b   1.000
_cell.length_c   1.000
_cell.angle_alpha   90.00
_cell.angle_beta   90.00
_cell.angle_gamma   90.00
#
_symmetry.space_group_name_H-M   'P 1'
#
loop_
_entity.id
_entity.type
_entity.pdbx_description
1 polymer ?
#
loop_
_entity_poly.entity_id
_entity_poly.type
_entity_poly.pdbx_seq_one_letter_code
_entity_poly.pdbx_strand_id
1 'polypeptide(L)'
;MMDVPNCLLKAIRDYRAQHALPQPFSECLDRLEAQGFSLLREPAASDRGVRWHAAGFVVHYVALALDDHRVSEREMGNILALKRIYRLDEGDLLALQRQAIADLLRLETAKLLADERVDDLELMHQADLQRALGLGYDEYLRLTRDSIRPVVEQMLEEARGGSGQRQDEIIRRLQALQTVLRVDRATMTAIWPD
;
A
#
# COMPACT_ATOMS: atom_id res chain seq x y z
N MET A 1 -8.27 -5.83 16.15
CA MET A 1 -9.27 -5.35 15.18
C MET A 1 -9.89 -4.07 15.71
N MET A 2 -9.47 -2.91 15.19
CA MET A 2 -10.09 -1.61 15.53
C MET A 2 -11.50 -1.56 14.96
N ASP A 3 -12.47 -1.04 15.72
CA ASP A 3 -13.82 -0.82 15.19
C ASP A 3 -13.79 0.29 14.11
N VAL A 4 -14.53 0.13 13.03
CA VAL A 4 -14.46 1.02 11.84
C VAL A 4 -14.77 2.49 12.11
N PRO A 5 -15.72 2.86 13.00
CA PRO A 5 -15.89 4.24 13.41
C PRO A 5 -14.58 4.83 13.97
N ASN A 6 -13.78 4.02 14.68
CA ASN A 6 -12.47 4.45 15.20
C ASN A 6 -11.42 4.59 14.10
N CYS A 7 -11.38 3.70 13.10
CA CYS A 7 -10.37 3.80 12.03
C CYS A 7 -10.58 5.05 11.16
N LEU A 8 -11.82 5.36 10.77
CA LEU A 8 -12.12 6.56 9.99
C LEU A 8 -11.83 7.85 10.77
N LEU A 9 -12.30 7.94 12.01
CA LEU A 9 -12.08 9.11 12.86
C LEU A 9 -10.59 9.32 13.16
N LYS A 10 -9.85 8.22 13.42
CA LYS A 10 -8.39 8.24 13.56
C LYS A 10 -7.74 8.80 12.30
N ALA A 11 -8.10 8.30 11.12
CA ALA A 11 -7.55 8.78 9.85
C ALA A 11 -7.82 10.27 9.61
N ILE A 12 -9.04 10.75 9.88
CA ILE A 12 -9.39 12.17 9.73
C ILE A 12 -8.54 13.04 10.65
N ARG A 13 -8.44 12.66 11.92
CA ARG A 13 -7.68 13.40 12.93
C ARG A 13 -6.19 13.42 12.59
N ASP A 14 -5.62 12.25 12.29
CA ASP A 14 -4.19 12.08 12.03
C ASP A 14 -3.79 12.85 10.74
N TYR A 15 -4.65 12.81 9.70
CA TYR A 15 -4.42 13.56 8.46
C TYR A 15 -4.51 15.08 8.65
N ARG A 16 -5.48 15.59 9.43
CA ARG A 16 -5.58 17.02 9.77
C ARG A 16 -4.36 17.52 10.56
N ALA A 17 -3.81 16.68 11.44
CA ALA A 17 -2.63 17.05 12.22
C ALA A 17 -1.37 17.19 11.35
N GLN A 18 -1.31 16.51 10.22
CA GLN A 18 -0.14 16.46 9.33
C GLN A 18 -0.22 17.44 8.16
N HIS A 19 -1.41 17.96 7.83
CA HIS A 19 -1.63 18.73 6.61
C HIS A 19 -2.49 19.97 6.85
N ALA A 20 -2.07 21.09 6.25
CA ALA A 20 -2.94 22.25 6.06
C ALA A 20 -3.94 21.95 4.94
N LEU A 21 -5.22 21.83 5.27
CA LEU A 21 -6.26 21.39 4.34
C LEU A 21 -6.93 22.58 3.64
N PRO A 22 -7.02 22.59 2.29
CA PRO A 22 -7.75 23.63 1.58
C PRO A 22 -9.26 23.44 1.78
N GLN A 23 -10.01 24.54 1.67
CA GLN A 23 -11.43 24.44 1.39
C GLN A 23 -11.64 24.14 -0.10
N PRO A 24 -12.63 23.30 -0.49
CA PRO A 24 -13.66 22.65 0.34
C PRO A 24 -13.27 21.28 0.95
N PHE A 25 -12.00 20.86 0.90
CA PHE A 25 -11.61 19.52 1.38
C PHE A 25 -11.78 19.38 2.90
N SER A 26 -11.43 20.42 3.68
CA SER A 26 -11.65 20.42 5.13
C SER A 26 -13.12 20.22 5.49
N GLU A 27 -14.04 20.97 4.86
CA GLU A 27 -15.49 20.80 5.05
C GLU A 27 -15.98 19.39 4.69
N CYS A 28 -15.37 18.76 3.68
CA CYS A 28 -15.70 17.38 3.33
C CYS A 28 -15.32 16.40 4.46
N LEU A 29 -14.15 16.59 5.08
CA LEU A 29 -13.75 15.78 6.24
C LEU A 29 -14.65 16.04 7.45
N ASP A 30 -15.08 17.29 7.69
CA ASP A 30 -16.02 17.62 8.78
C ASP A 30 -17.34 16.86 8.61
N ARG A 31 -17.86 16.79 7.38
CA ARG A 31 -19.06 16.02 7.06
C ARG A 31 -18.85 14.51 7.21
N LEU A 32 -17.69 14.01 6.78
CA LEU A 32 -17.30 12.60 6.94
C LEU A 32 -17.28 12.19 8.41
N GLU A 33 -16.72 13.05 9.27
CA GLU A 33 -16.64 12.85 10.72
C GLU A 33 -18.03 12.88 11.36
N ALA A 34 -18.86 13.86 11.01
CA ALA A 34 -20.18 14.02 11.61
C ALA A 34 -21.24 13.01 11.14
N GLN A 35 -21.16 12.57 9.87
CA GLN A 35 -22.24 11.83 9.20
C GLN A 35 -21.81 10.43 8.71
N GLY A 36 -20.51 10.12 8.76
CA GLY A 36 -19.97 8.90 8.16
C GLY A 36 -20.17 8.85 6.64
N PHE A 37 -20.10 7.64 6.08
CA PHE A 37 -20.22 7.40 4.64
C PHE A 37 -21.62 7.65 4.06
N SER A 38 -22.65 7.74 4.90
CA SER A 38 -24.06 7.59 4.50
C SER A 38 -24.65 8.78 3.73
N LEU A 39 -24.01 9.96 3.77
CA LEU A 39 -24.61 11.21 3.27
C LEU A 39 -23.67 12.11 2.46
N LEU A 40 -22.51 11.59 2.04
CA LEU A 40 -21.54 12.39 1.31
C LEU A 40 -21.92 12.48 -0.17
N ARG A 41 -22.25 13.71 -0.57
CA ARG A 41 -22.23 14.12 -1.97
C ARG A 41 -20.89 14.76 -2.27
N GLU A 42 -20.43 14.54 -3.50
CA GLU A 42 -19.17 14.98 -4.10
C GLU A 42 -18.69 16.31 -3.51
N PRO A 43 -17.43 16.42 -3.03
CA PRO A 43 -16.82 17.73 -2.98
C PRO A 43 -16.81 18.30 -4.41
N ALA A 44 -16.82 19.62 -4.57
CA ALA A 44 -16.65 20.26 -5.86
C ALA A 44 -15.24 19.94 -6.42
N ALA A 45 -15.06 18.73 -6.96
CA ALA A 45 -13.77 18.08 -7.15
C ALA A 45 -13.16 18.36 -8.54
N SER A 46 -13.37 19.57 -9.05
CA SER A 46 -12.65 20.06 -10.23
C SER A 46 -11.28 20.63 -9.84
N ASP A 47 -11.08 21.01 -8.58
CA ASP A 47 -9.82 21.59 -8.11
C ASP A 47 -8.73 20.53 -7.92
N ARG A 48 -7.56 20.77 -8.51
CA ARG A 48 -6.43 19.85 -8.47
C ARG A 48 -5.88 19.68 -7.04
N GLY A 49 -5.87 20.73 -6.23
CA GLY A 49 -5.42 20.68 -4.84
C GLY A 49 -6.34 19.82 -3.97
N VAL A 50 -7.66 19.98 -4.13
CA VAL A 50 -8.66 19.15 -3.45
C VAL A 50 -8.49 17.67 -3.84
N ARG A 51 -8.34 17.38 -5.13
CA ARG A 51 -8.11 16.00 -5.60
C ARG A 51 -6.81 15.42 -5.04
N TRP A 52 -5.74 16.21 -4.97
CA TRP A 52 -4.47 15.78 -4.40
C TRP A 52 -4.60 15.43 -2.91
N HIS A 53 -5.27 16.27 -2.12
CA HIS A 53 -5.52 16.00 -0.70
C HIS A 53 -6.46 14.83 -0.47
N ALA A 54 -7.47 14.66 -1.33
CA ALA A 54 -8.35 13.49 -1.30
C ALA A 54 -7.61 12.19 -1.57
N ALA A 55 -6.76 12.16 -2.60
CA ALA A 55 -5.91 11.00 -2.88
C ALA A 55 -4.96 10.72 -1.71
N GLY A 56 -4.34 11.75 -1.13
CA GLY A 56 -3.46 11.62 0.04
C GLY A 56 -4.19 11.03 1.24
N PHE A 57 -5.41 11.50 1.50
CA PHE A 57 -6.24 10.97 2.58
C PHE A 57 -6.61 9.50 2.37
N VAL A 58 -6.95 9.10 1.13
CA VAL A 58 -7.23 7.69 0.82
C VAL A 58 -6.00 6.82 1.02
N VAL A 59 -4.81 7.25 0.56
CA VAL A 59 -3.57 6.50 0.78
C VAL A 59 -3.25 6.39 2.27
N HIS A 60 -3.45 7.46 3.05
CA HIS A 60 -3.29 7.44 4.49
C HIS A 60 -4.26 6.46 5.18
N TYR A 61 -5.53 6.45 4.76
CA TYR A 61 -6.52 5.50 5.27
C TYR A 61 -6.15 4.05 4.94
N VAL A 62 -5.66 3.79 3.72
CA VAL A 62 -5.15 2.46 3.34
C VAL A 62 -3.98 2.04 4.24
N ALA A 63 -3.02 2.94 4.48
CA ALA A 63 -1.90 2.66 5.38
C ALA A 63 -2.35 2.32 6.82
N LEU A 64 -3.40 2.98 7.32
CA LEU A 64 -3.97 2.68 8.63
C LEU A 64 -4.75 1.36 8.66
N ALA A 65 -5.44 1.01 7.57
CA ALA A 65 -6.12 -0.28 7.45
C ALA A 65 -5.12 -1.44 7.48
N LEU A 66 -3.93 -1.25 6.88
CA LEU A 66 -2.86 -2.24 6.83
C LEU A 66 -2.05 -2.39 8.13
N ASP A 67 -2.46 -1.75 9.23
CA ASP A 67 -1.74 -1.84 10.51
C ASP A 67 -1.70 -3.28 11.06
N ASP A 68 -2.72 -4.10 10.75
CA ASP A 68 -2.76 -5.53 11.07
C ASP A 68 -2.36 -6.45 9.89
N HIS A 69 -1.69 -5.88 8.88
CA HIS A 69 -1.26 -6.55 7.65
C HIS A 69 -2.39 -7.19 6.85
N ARG A 70 -3.63 -6.72 7.01
CA ARG A 70 -4.76 -7.18 6.21
C ARG A 70 -5.66 -6.00 5.90
N VAL A 71 -6.42 -6.10 4.83
CA VAL A 71 -7.54 -5.18 4.57
C VAL A 71 -8.80 -6.00 4.69
N SER A 72 -9.58 -5.78 5.74
CA SER A 72 -10.88 -6.47 5.87
C SER A 72 -11.82 -6.04 4.75
N GLU A 73 -12.81 -6.89 4.39
CA GLU A 73 -13.85 -6.53 3.42
C GLU A 73 -14.57 -5.22 3.77
N ARG A 74 -14.71 -4.92 5.06
CA ARG A 74 -15.32 -3.68 5.54
C ARG A 74 -14.42 -2.47 5.28
N GLU A 75 -13.12 -2.58 5.52
CA GLU A 75 -12.14 -1.52 5.20
C GLU A 75 -12.01 -1.33 3.69
N MET A 76 -11.99 -2.41 2.92
CA MET A 76 -12.03 -2.36 1.47
C MET A 76 -13.29 -1.62 0.98
N GLY A 77 -14.46 -1.94 1.54
CA GLY A 77 -15.70 -1.23 1.25
C GLY A 77 -15.61 0.28 1.51
N ASN A 78 -14.98 0.68 2.61
CA ASN A 78 -14.74 2.08 2.94
C ASN A 78 -13.76 2.74 1.98
N ILE A 79 -12.64 2.10 1.65
CA ILE A 79 -11.66 2.60 0.67
C ILE A 79 -12.34 2.87 -0.67
N LEU A 80 -13.14 1.92 -1.15
CA LEU A 80 -13.90 2.07 -2.40
C LEU A 80 -14.96 3.18 -2.30
N ALA A 81 -15.61 3.34 -1.15
CA ALA A 81 -16.53 4.45 -0.90
C ALA A 81 -15.82 5.80 -0.94
N LEU A 82 -14.65 5.94 -0.29
CA LEU A 82 -13.85 7.16 -0.33
C LEU A 82 -13.42 7.51 -1.76
N LYS A 83 -12.89 6.52 -2.51
CA LYS A 83 -12.52 6.71 -3.92
C LYS A 83 -13.70 7.22 -4.74
N ARG A 84 -14.90 6.65 -4.53
CA ARG A 84 -16.12 7.08 -5.22
C ARG A 84 -16.54 8.49 -4.81
N ILE A 85 -16.55 8.82 -3.52
CA ILE A 85 -16.90 10.15 -2.99
C ILE A 85 -15.99 11.22 -3.60
N TYR A 86 -14.71 10.91 -3.76
CA TYR A 86 -13.71 11.83 -4.30
C TYR A 86 -13.48 11.72 -5.81
N ARG A 87 -14.21 10.82 -6.50
CA ARG A 87 -14.07 10.56 -7.94
C ARG A 87 -12.62 10.26 -8.34
N LEU A 88 -12.01 9.36 -7.59
CA LEU A 88 -10.68 8.82 -7.82
C LEU A 88 -10.84 7.51 -8.58
N ASP A 89 -10.47 7.53 -9.85
CA ASP A 89 -10.50 6.37 -10.75
C ASP A 89 -9.22 5.52 -10.59
N GLU A 90 -9.13 4.42 -11.33
CA GLU A 90 -7.92 3.59 -11.36
C GLU A 90 -6.71 4.43 -11.82
N GLY A 91 -5.57 4.27 -11.14
CA GLY A 91 -4.36 5.03 -11.41
C GLY A 91 -4.33 6.47 -10.85
N ASP A 92 -5.47 7.05 -10.45
CA ASP A 92 -5.48 8.43 -9.90
C ASP A 92 -4.66 8.56 -8.62
N LEU A 93 -4.75 7.57 -7.73
CA LEU A 93 -3.95 7.53 -6.51
C LEU A 93 -2.46 7.52 -6.86
N LEU A 94 -2.05 6.72 -7.85
CA LEU A 94 -0.66 6.67 -8.30
C LEU A 94 -0.20 7.99 -8.93
N ALA A 95 -1.03 8.60 -9.76
CA ALA A 95 -0.72 9.86 -10.42
C ALA A 95 -0.55 11.02 -9.42
N LEU A 96 -1.34 11.03 -8.34
CA LEU A 96 -1.36 12.12 -7.35
C LEU A 96 -0.43 11.87 -6.15
N GLN A 97 -0.23 10.61 -5.76
CA GLN A 97 0.45 10.22 -4.51
C GLN A 97 1.54 9.16 -4.73
N ARG A 98 2.24 9.22 -5.88
CA ARG A 98 3.26 8.23 -6.27
C ARG A 98 4.25 7.89 -5.16
N GLN A 99 4.79 8.89 -4.48
CA GLN A 99 5.81 8.69 -3.46
C GLN A 99 5.24 7.96 -2.24
N ALA A 100 4.09 8.42 -1.72
CA ALA A 100 3.44 7.79 -0.57
C ALA A 100 3.06 6.34 -0.85
N ILE A 101 2.60 6.04 -2.06
CA ILE A 101 2.30 4.66 -2.49
C ILE A 101 3.55 3.81 -2.56
N ALA A 102 4.64 4.32 -3.15
CA ALA A 102 5.91 3.59 -3.19
C ALA A 102 6.45 3.29 -1.79
N ASP A 103 6.38 4.27 -0.87
CA ASP A 103 6.81 4.10 0.51
C ASP A 103 5.96 3.07 1.26
N LEU A 104 4.64 3.08 1.06
CA LEU A 104 3.73 2.09 1.63
C LEU A 104 3.99 0.68 1.09
N LEU A 105 4.12 0.52 -0.23
CA LEU A 105 4.42 -0.76 -0.86
C LEU A 105 5.77 -1.31 -0.38
N ARG A 106 6.79 -0.45 -0.23
CA ARG A 106 8.09 -0.84 0.33
C ARG A 106 7.95 -1.34 1.77
N LEU A 107 7.19 -0.63 2.60
CA LEU A 107 6.96 -1.02 4.00
C LEU A 107 6.25 -2.39 4.07
N GLU A 108 5.16 -2.57 3.32
CA GLU A 108 4.42 -3.83 3.29
C GLU A 108 5.24 -4.98 2.73
N THR A 109 6.03 -4.74 1.68
CA THR A 109 6.93 -5.76 1.13
C THR A 109 8.03 -6.16 2.13
N ALA A 110 8.58 -5.20 2.88
CA ALA A 110 9.57 -5.50 3.92
C ALA A 110 8.96 -6.31 5.08
N LYS A 111 7.71 -6.05 5.44
CA LYS A 111 6.97 -6.81 6.46
C LYS A 111 6.73 -8.25 6.02
N LEU A 112 6.26 -8.46 4.78
CA LEU A 112 6.11 -9.80 4.19
C LEU A 112 7.44 -10.57 4.23
N LEU A 113 8.53 -9.88 3.91
CA LEU A 113 9.87 -10.49 3.94
C LEU A 113 10.37 -10.90 5.32
N ALA A 114 9.89 -10.24 6.37
CA ALA A 114 10.26 -10.56 7.74
C ALA A 114 9.53 -11.79 8.27
N ASP A 115 8.36 -12.15 7.72
CA ASP A 115 7.51 -13.22 8.25
C ASP A 115 7.94 -14.65 7.81
N GLU A 116 9.01 -14.76 7.00
CA GLU A 116 9.65 -16.01 6.55
C GLU A 116 8.76 -17.05 5.84
N ARG A 117 7.45 -16.81 5.74
CA ARG A 117 6.46 -17.75 5.24
C ARG A 117 5.52 -17.05 4.28
N VAL A 118 5.92 -17.10 3.01
CA VAL A 118 4.96 -16.83 1.94
C VAL A 118 3.97 -17.99 1.86
N ASP A 119 2.72 -17.73 2.24
CA ASP A 119 1.60 -18.64 2.02
C ASP A 119 0.53 -18.01 1.11
N ASP A 120 -0.54 -18.76 0.82
CA ASP A 120 -1.64 -18.29 -0.03
C ASP A 120 -2.34 -17.03 0.52
N LEU A 121 -2.22 -16.73 1.83
CA LEU A 121 -2.79 -15.54 2.45
C LEU A 121 -2.00 -14.29 2.02
N GLU A 122 -0.71 -14.41 1.76
CA GLU A 122 0.09 -13.30 1.25
C GLU A 122 -0.27 -12.93 -0.18
N LEU A 123 -0.58 -13.91 -1.04
CA LEU A 123 -1.08 -13.65 -2.39
C LEU A 123 -2.43 -12.91 -2.36
N MET A 124 -3.32 -13.29 -1.44
CA MET A 124 -4.58 -12.57 -1.21
C MET A 124 -4.32 -11.15 -0.71
N HIS A 125 -3.39 -10.97 0.23
CA HIS A 125 -3.00 -9.66 0.75
C HIS A 125 -2.49 -8.73 -0.35
N GLN A 126 -1.68 -9.23 -1.27
CA GLN A 126 -1.19 -8.44 -2.40
C GLN A 126 -2.31 -8.02 -3.36
N ALA A 127 -3.25 -8.91 -3.64
CA ALA A 127 -4.41 -8.59 -4.46
C ALA A 127 -5.28 -7.50 -3.79
N ASP A 128 -5.48 -7.60 -2.46
CA ASP A 128 -6.21 -6.61 -1.69
C ASP A 128 -5.47 -5.27 -1.64
N LEU A 129 -4.15 -5.27 -1.45
CA LEU A 129 -3.33 -4.07 -1.48
C LEU A 129 -3.36 -3.38 -2.85
N GLN A 130 -3.23 -4.16 -3.92
CA GLN A 130 -3.35 -3.68 -5.30
C GLN A 130 -4.72 -3.02 -5.52
N ARG A 131 -5.80 -3.66 -5.10
CA ARG A 131 -7.17 -3.16 -5.22
C ARG A 131 -7.40 -1.91 -4.36
N ALA A 132 -6.92 -1.91 -3.12
CA ALA A 132 -6.99 -0.80 -2.19
C ALA A 132 -6.30 0.45 -2.75
N LEU A 133 -5.18 0.28 -3.45
CA LEU A 133 -4.43 1.36 -4.10
C LEU A 133 -4.91 1.68 -5.52
N GLY A 134 -5.76 0.84 -6.12
CA GLY A 134 -6.29 1.06 -7.47
C GLY A 134 -5.18 1.04 -8.51
N LEU A 135 -4.24 0.09 -8.37
CA LEU A 135 -3.10 -0.08 -9.25
C LEU A 135 -3.40 -1.13 -10.31
N GLY A 136 -3.02 -0.86 -11.55
CA GLY A 136 -2.96 -1.90 -12.57
C GLY A 136 -1.92 -2.95 -12.20
N TYR A 137 -2.08 -4.18 -12.70
CA TYR A 137 -1.18 -5.29 -12.37
C TYR A 137 0.29 -4.98 -12.70
N ASP A 138 0.54 -4.43 -13.89
CA ASP A 138 1.90 -4.06 -14.31
C ASP A 138 2.48 -2.92 -13.48
N GLU A 139 1.64 -1.97 -13.03
CA GLU A 139 2.06 -0.86 -12.19
C GLU A 139 2.44 -1.35 -10.79
N TYR A 140 1.62 -2.23 -10.22
CA TYR A 140 1.88 -2.88 -8.95
C TYR A 140 3.18 -3.68 -8.99
N LEU A 141 3.36 -4.52 -10.01
CA LEU A 141 4.60 -5.28 -10.19
C LEU A 141 5.82 -4.38 -10.33
N ARG A 142 5.73 -3.30 -11.11
CA ARG A 142 6.85 -2.36 -11.28
C ARG A 142 7.23 -1.70 -9.95
N LEU A 143 6.26 -1.19 -9.20
CA LEU A 143 6.50 -0.50 -7.93
C LEU A 143 7.03 -1.43 -6.85
N THR A 144 6.49 -2.65 -6.77
CA THR A 144 6.97 -3.65 -5.82
C THR A 144 8.38 -4.11 -6.17
N ARG A 145 8.68 -4.39 -7.45
CA ARG A 145 10.03 -4.74 -7.94
C ARG A 145 11.08 -3.66 -7.66
N ASP A 146 10.73 -2.39 -7.88
CA ASP A 146 11.64 -1.30 -7.58
C ASP A 146 11.93 -1.19 -6.07
N SER A 147 10.95 -1.51 -5.24
CA SER A 147 11.03 -1.42 -3.78
C SER A 147 11.79 -2.58 -3.15
N ILE A 148 11.66 -3.79 -3.71
CA ILE A 148 12.33 -5.00 -3.24
C ILE A 148 13.78 -5.13 -3.69
N ARG A 149 14.13 -4.63 -4.89
CA ARG A 149 15.47 -4.81 -5.45
C ARG A 149 16.61 -4.52 -4.45
N PRO A 150 16.62 -3.39 -3.72
CA PRO A 150 17.67 -3.12 -2.73
C PRO A 150 17.71 -4.16 -1.59
N VAL A 151 16.56 -4.67 -1.18
CA VAL A 151 16.44 -5.68 -0.11
C VAL A 151 16.98 -7.03 -0.60
N VAL A 152 16.65 -7.41 -1.84
CA VAL A 152 17.20 -8.62 -2.48
C VAL A 152 18.71 -8.51 -2.66
N GLU A 153 19.21 -7.37 -3.13
CA GLU A 153 20.64 -7.12 -3.27
C GLU A 153 21.38 -7.26 -1.94
N GLN A 154 20.86 -6.65 -0.86
CA GLN A 154 21.42 -6.79 0.49
C GLN A 154 21.39 -8.25 0.97
N MET A 155 20.26 -8.94 0.81
CA MET A 155 20.15 -10.36 1.18
C MET A 155 21.20 -11.20 0.44
N LEU A 156 21.42 -10.93 -0.85
CA LEU A 156 22.41 -11.64 -1.66
C LEU A 156 23.85 -11.38 -1.20
N GLU A 157 24.19 -10.15 -0.82
CA GLU A 157 25.49 -9.83 -0.21
C GLU A 157 25.69 -10.57 1.12
N GLU A 158 24.66 -10.60 1.96
CA GLU A 158 24.68 -11.35 3.22
C GLU A 158 24.84 -12.87 2.98
N ALA A 159 24.23 -13.42 1.94
CA ALA A 159 24.36 -14.83 1.58
C ALA A 159 25.78 -15.18 1.12
N ARG A 160 26.45 -14.27 0.40
CA ARG A 160 27.83 -14.45 -0.08
C ARG A 160 28.86 -14.39 1.04
N GLY A 161 28.59 -13.62 2.10
CA GLY A 161 29.45 -13.49 3.28
C GLY A 161 29.14 -14.48 4.42
N GLY A 162 27.98 -15.12 4.39
CA GLY A 162 27.52 -16.07 5.40
C GLY A 162 28.01 -17.51 5.17
N SER A 163 28.03 -18.32 6.23
CA SER A 163 28.26 -19.77 6.12
C SER A 163 27.19 -20.56 6.89
N GLY A 164 26.83 -21.73 6.36
CA GLY A 164 25.90 -22.66 7.00
C GLY A 164 24.44 -22.18 7.05
N GLN A 165 23.82 -22.27 8.22
CA GLN A 165 22.37 -22.13 8.43
C GLN A 165 21.78 -20.77 7.99
N ARG A 166 22.58 -19.69 8.05
CA ARG A 166 22.16 -18.33 7.67
C ARG A 166 22.07 -18.16 6.15
N GLN A 167 22.92 -18.85 5.39
CA GLN A 167 22.87 -18.85 3.94
C GLN A 167 21.61 -19.60 3.45
N ASP A 168 21.29 -20.74 4.05
CA ASP A 168 20.08 -21.51 3.73
C ASP A 168 18.79 -20.74 4.03
N GLU A 169 18.77 -19.94 5.10
CA GLU A 169 17.65 -19.08 5.46
C GLU A 169 17.42 -17.97 4.42
N ILE A 170 18.49 -17.31 3.99
CA ILE A 170 18.43 -16.29 2.94
C ILE A 170 17.94 -16.87 1.62
N ILE A 171 18.43 -18.06 1.24
CA ILE A 171 17.99 -18.76 0.02
C ILE A 171 16.48 -19.06 0.07
N ARG A 172 15.96 -19.54 1.22
CA ARG A 172 14.53 -19.77 1.38
C ARG A 172 13.70 -18.49 1.22
N ARG A 173 14.15 -17.37 1.82
CA ARG A 173 13.48 -16.06 1.68
C ARG A 173 13.47 -15.58 0.23
N LEU A 174 14.58 -15.72 -0.49
CA LEU A 174 14.69 -15.36 -1.91
C LEU A 174 13.79 -16.22 -2.82
N GLN A 175 13.63 -17.51 -2.53
CA GLN A 175 12.71 -18.38 -3.25
C GLN A 175 11.24 -18.00 -2.99
N ALA A 176 10.91 -17.64 -1.75
CA ALA A 176 9.57 -17.18 -1.40
C ALA A 176 9.22 -15.90 -2.20
N LEU A 177 10.17 -14.96 -2.32
CA LEU A 177 10.02 -13.76 -3.15
C LEU A 177 9.81 -14.05 -4.64
N GLN A 178 10.48 -15.07 -5.20
CA GLN A 178 10.26 -15.47 -6.60
C GLN A 178 8.82 -15.89 -6.86
N THR A 179 8.23 -16.65 -5.94
CA THR A 179 6.86 -17.15 -6.06
C THR A 179 5.84 -16.00 -6.03
N VAL A 180 6.02 -15.05 -5.11
CA VAL A 180 5.07 -13.93 -4.90
C VAL A 180 5.20 -12.86 -5.96
N LEU A 181 6.41 -12.36 -6.18
CA LEU A 181 6.63 -11.16 -6.98
C LEU A 181 6.96 -11.48 -8.44
N ARG A 182 6.97 -12.77 -8.80
CA ARG A 182 7.34 -13.28 -10.11
C ARG A 182 8.56 -12.57 -10.66
N VAL A 183 9.58 -12.39 -9.81
CA VAL A 183 10.87 -11.87 -10.23
C VAL A 183 11.44 -12.90 -11.19
N ASP A 184 11.59 -12.52 -12.46
CA ASP A 184 12.06 -13.42 -13.50
C ASP A 184 13.41 -14.01 -13.08
N ARG A 185 13.56 -15.32 -13.33
CA ARG A 185 14.80 -16.06 -13.15
C ARG A 185 15.96 -15.33 -13.84
N ALA A 186 15.74 -14.69 -14.99
CA ALA A 186 16.76 -13.89 -15.69
C ALA A 186 17.24 -12.65 -14.91
N THR A 187 16.35 -12.00 -14.15
CA THR A 187 16.73 -10.89 -13.25
C THR A 187 17.55 -11.39 -12.08
N MET A 188 17.30 -12.63 -11.63
CA MET A 188 18.10 -13.27 -10.59
C MET A 188 19.43 -13.84 -11.10
N THR A 189 19.50 -14.43 -12.30
CA THR A 189 20.77 -14.91 -12.89
C THR A 189 21.69 -13.78 -13.32
N ALA A 190 21.16 -12.61 -13.68
CA ALA A 190 22.00 -11.42 -13.90
C ALA A 190 22.73 -10.96 -12.61
N ILE A 191 22.17 -11.30 -11.44
CA ILE A 191 22.74 -10.98 -10.13
C ILE A 191 23.46 -12.21 -9.53
N TRP A 192 23.14 -13.43 -10.01
CA TRP A 192 23.69 -14.74 -9.61
C TRP A 192 24.18 -15.53 -10.83
N PRO A 193 25.41 -15.30 -11.32
CA PRO A 193 26.01 -16.24 -12.26
C PRO A 193 26.32 -17.56 -11.53
N ASP A 194 26.05 -18.68 -12.19
CA ASP A 194 26.35 -20.04 -11.73
C ASP A 194 27.81 -20.21 -11.27
#